data_AF-A0A8J7MEW4-F1
#
_entry.id   AF-A0A8J7MEW4-F1
#
_cell.length_a   1.000
_cell.length_b   1.000
_cell.length_c   1.000
_cell.angle_alpha   90.00
_cell.angle_beta   90.00
_cell.angle_gamma   90.00
#
_symmetry.space_group_name_H-M   'P 1'
#
loop_
_entity.id
_entity.type
_entity.pdbx_description
1 polymer ?
#
loop_
_entity_poly.entity_id
_entity_poly.type
_entity_poly.pdbx_seq_one_letter_code
_entity_poly.pdbx_strand_id
1 'polypeptide(L)'
;MGHRANFVIIKEGKATAYEDQWAGGSAAYEFSSGELAAAKAIELYEETNELMDWAFAEGGYLIDYDQKLAIAFGMPFDAGEFFDDEEPDELVEADPAINKLLEEDITGFLEDIAEKWPSWKIVWDERGVDAFALHLKSRNIDSVKTAEPSHPAETKEAVSYPK
;
A
#
# COMPACT_ATOMS: atom_id res chain seq x y z
N MET A 1 -11.16 15.29 -6.56
CA MET A 1 -11.00 13.99 -7.23
C MET A 1 -10.78 12.98 -6.11
N GLY A 2 -11.26 11.74 -6.23
CA GLY A 2 -11.15 10.78 -5.12
C GLY A 2 -9.73 10.21 -5.02
N HIS A 3 -9.26 9.97 -3.80
CA HIS A 3 -7.97 9.35 -3.51
C HIS A 3 -8.16 7.85 -3.48
N ARG A 4 -8.20 7.22 -4.64
CA ARG A 4 -8.61 5.81 -4.73
C ARG A 4 -7.47 4.88 -4.35
N ALA A 5 -7.83 3.76 -3.73
CA ALA A 5 -6.87 2.71 -3.41
C ALA A 5 -7.37 1.32 -3.79
N ASN A 6 -6.43 0.41 -4.03
CA ASN A 6 -6.69 -1.02 -4.10
C ASN A 6 -5.90 -1.78 -3.05
N PHE A 7 -6.54 -2.78 -2.46
CA PHE A 7 -5.93 -3.66 -1.47
C PHE A 7 -6.11 -5.11 -1.87
N VAL A 8 -5.14 -5.95 -1.55
CA VAL A 8 -5.20 -7.39 -1.88
C VAL A 8 -4.76 -8.21 -0.68
N ILE A 9 -5.57 -9.20 -0.30
CA ILE A 9 -5.19 -10.23 0.67
C ILE A 9 -5.05 -11.57 -0.06
N ILE A 10 -3.92 -12.25 0.10
CA ILE A 10 -3.70 -13.62 -0.39
C ILE A 10 -3.60 -14.57 0.79
N LYS A 11 -4.48 -15.56 0.85
CA LYS A 11 -4.49 -16.64 1.85
C LYS A 11 -4.87 -17.95 1.18
N GLU A 12 -4.12 -19.01 1.48
CA GLU A 12 -4.40 -20.37 1.01
C GLU A 12 -4.47 -20.46 -0.53
N GLY A 13 -3.60 -19.71 -1.22
CA GLY A 13 -3.54 -19.65 -2.68
C GLY A 13 -4.68 -18.87 -3.34
N LYS A 14 -5.54 -18.19 -2.58
CA LYS A 14 -6.63 -17.37 -3.11
C LYS A 14 -6.41 -15.89 -2.78
N ALA A 15 -6.59 -15.02 -3.77
CA ALA A 15 -6.60 -13.58 -3.58
C ALA A 15 -8.04 -13.05 -3.45
N THR A 16 -8.24 -12.10 -2.54
CA THR A 16 -9.41 -11.22 -2.44
C THR A 16 -8.95 -9.79 -2.59
N ALA A 17 -9.58 -9.03 -3.48
CA ALA A 17 -9.29 -7.62 -3.71
C ALA A 17 -10.34 -6.73 -3.06
N TYR A 18 -9.92 -5.52 -2.67
CA TYR A 18 -10.76 -4.50 -2.08
C TYR A 18 -10.45 -3.14 -2.72
N GLU A 19 -11.42 -2.24 -2.69
CA GLU A 19 -11.26 -0.87 -3.14
C GLU A 19 -11.91 0.14 -2.20
N ASP A 20 -11.37 1.35 -2.20
CA ASP A 20 -11.97 2.50 -1.54
C ASP A 20 -11.68 3.77 -2.35
N GLN A 21 -12.61 4.72 -2.35
CA GLN A 21 -12.50 5.94 -3.16
C GLN A 21 -11.71 7.07 -2.47
N TRP A 22 -11.33 6.89 -1.21
CA TRP A 22 -10.74 7.90 -0.33
C TRP A 22 -9.49 7.42 0.42
N ALA A 23 -9.18 6.12 0.40
CA ALA A 23 -8.07 5.53 1.15
C ALA A 23 -6.68 5.64 0.49
N GLY A 24 -6.55 6.35 -0.63
CA GLY A 24 -5.29 6.50 -1.39
C GLY A 24 -4.14 6.98 -0.50
N GLY A 25 -4.33 8.07 0.24
CA GLY A 25 -3.30 8.57 1.14
C GLY A 25 -3.31 7.98 2.55
N SER A 26 -4.33 7.20 2.93
CA SER A 26 -4.30 6.45 4.21
C SER A 26 -3.57 5.11 4.08
N ALA A 27 -3.44 4.56 2.87
CA ALA A 27 -2.82 3.27 2.62
C ALA A 27 -1.42 3.14 3.24
N ALA A 28 -0.58 4.17 3.14
CA ALA A 28 0.76 4.18 3.74
C ALA A 28 0.73 4.13 5.27
N TYR A 29 -0.20 4.83 5.91
CA TYR A 29 -0.39 4.83 7.37
C TYR A 29 -0.90 3.49 7.89
N GLU A 30 -1.85 2.89 7.17
CA GLU A 30 -2.37 1.56 7.51
C GLU A 30 -1.26 0.52 7.39
N PHE A 31 -0.49 0.58 6.31
CA PHE A 31 0.64 -0.31 6.07
C PHE A 31 1.74 -0.14 7.13
N SER A 32 2.06 1.11 7.52
CA SER A 32 3.06 1.40 8.57
C SER A 32 2.65 0.89 9.95
N SER A 33 1.37 0.57 10.15
CA SER A 33 0.82 0.07 11.41
C SER A 33 1.06 -1.44 11.65
N GLY A 34 1.55 -2.17 10.65
CA GLY A 34 1.90 -3.59 10.76
C GLY A 34 0.81 -4.55 10.25
N GLU A 35 1.16 -5.84 10.14
CA GLU A 35 0.35 -6.90 9.53
C GLU A 35 -1.11 -6.92 10.02
N LEU A 36 -1.31 -6.96 11.34
CA LEU A 36 -2.63 -7.12 11.93
C LEU A 36 -3.50 -5.88 11.77
N ALA A 37 -2.90 -4.69 11.91
CA ALA A 37 -3.61 -3.42 11.78
C ALA A 37 -4.00 -3.16 10.31
N ALA A 38 -3.07 -3.35 9.38
CA ALA A 38 -3.31 -3.22 7.94
C ALA A 38 -4.41 -4.20 7.48
N ALA A 39 -4.31 -5.47 7.85
CA ALA A 39 -5.34 -6.46 7.50
C ALA A 39 -6.71 -6.13 8.11
N LYS A 40 -6.74 -5.53 9.30
CA LYS A 40 -7.98 -5.12 9.95
C LYS A 40 -8.62 -3.91 9.27
N ALA A 41 -7.81 -2.95 8.79
CA ALA A 41 -8.29 -1.79 8.06
C ALA A 41 -9.00 -2.20 6.76
N ILE A 42 -8.45 -3.17 6.03
CA ILE A 42 -9.05 -3.70 4.78
C ILE A 42 -10.49 -4.20 4.98
N GLU A 43 -10.83 -4.73 6.17
CA GLU A 43 -12.19 -5.23 6.44
C GLU A 43 -13.28 -4.14 6.38
N LEU A 44 -12.89 -2.86 6.32
CA LEU A 44 -13.79 -1.73 6.17
C LEU A 44 -14.09 -1.37 4.70
N TYR A 45 -13.34 -1.92 3.76
CA TYR A 45 -13.41 -1.56 2.33
C TYR A 45 -14.32 -2.49 1.53
N GLU A 46 -14.74 -2.02 0.36
CA GLU A 46 -15.62 -2.78 -0.52
C GLU A 46 -14.83 -3.88 -1.22
N GLU A 47 -15.28 -5.14 -1.10
CA GLU A 47 -14.68 -6.25 -1.85
C GLU A 47 -14.97 -6.09 -3.35
N THR A 48 -13.95 -6.25 -4.17
CA THR A 48 -14.03 -6.18 -5.63
C THR A 48 -13.39 -7.42 -6.26
N ASN A 49 -13.74 -7.70 -7.52
CA ASN A 49 -13.16 -8.80 -8.28
C ASN A 49 -12.12 -8.33 -9.31
N GLU A 50 -11.75 -7.04 -9.30
CA GLU A 50 -10.89 -6.41 -10.28
C GLU A 50 -10.02 -5.33 -9.63
N LEU A 51 -8.74 -5.28 -10.00
CA LEU A 51 -7.86 -4.17 -9.66
C LEU A 51 -8.12 -2.99 -10.61
N MET A 52 -8.00 -1.76 -10.11
CA MET A 52 -8.04 -0.59 -10.98
C MET A 52 -6.83 -0.56 -11.91
N ASP A 53 -6.92 0.26 -12.96
CA ASP A 53 -5.77 0.67 -13.76
C ASP A 53 -4.81 1.50 -12.88
N TRP A 54 -3.50 1.42 -13.16
CA TRP A 54 -2.47 2.19 -12.46
C TRP A 54 -2.80 3.68 -12.40
N ALA A 55 -3.34 4.25 -13.49
CA ALA A 55 -3.69 5.66 -13.56
C ALA A 55 -4.83 6.09 -12.62
N PHE A 56 -5.54 5.13 -12.01
CA PHE A 56 -6.65 5.41 -11.10
C PHE A 56 -6.39 5.04 -9.65
N ALA A 57 -5.33 4.30 -9.32
CA ALA A 57 -5.01 3.93 -7.95
C ALA A 57 -3.87 4.81 -7.43
N GLU A 58 -4.15 5.64 -6.43
CA GLU A 58 -3.18 6.57 -5.82
C GLU A 58 -2.43 5.96 -4.64
N GLY A 59 -2.92 4.82 -4.13
CA GLY A 59 -2.25 4.06 -3.08
C GLY A 59 -2.82 2.65 -2.94
N GLY A 60 -2.18 1.86 -2.09
CA GLY A 60 -2.66 0.51 -1.83
C GLY A 60 -1.59 -0.41 -1.25
N TYR A 61 -2.02 -1.58 -0.81
CA TYR A 61 -1.11 -2.63 -0.39
C TYR A 61 -1.66 -4.04 -0.62
N LEU A 62 -0.75 -4.96 -0.89
CA LEU A 62 -0.97 -6.39 -1.01
C LEU A 62 -0.31 -7.10 0.18
N ILE A 63 -1.05 -7.99 0.84
CA ILE A 63 -0.56 -8.85 1.92
C ILE A 63 -0.71 -10.31 1.49
N ASP A 64 0.42 -10.98 1.31
CA ASP A 64 0.51 -12.39 0.94
C ASP A 64 0.93 -13.24 2.13
N TYR A 65 -0.06 -13.82 2.80
CA TYR A 65 0.16 -14.65 3.98
C TYR A 65 0.87 -15.97 3.66
N ASP A 66 0.75 -16.47 2.43
CA ASP A 66 1.35 -17.74 2.03
C ASP A 66 2.87 -17.61 1.87
N GLN A 67 3.35 -16.45 1.42
CA GLN A 67 4.77 -16.17 1.19
C GLN A 67 5.40 -15.28 2.26
N LYS A 68 4.61 -14.75 3.20
CA LYS A 68 5.03 -13.70 4.13
C LYS A 68 5.66 -12.52 3.38
N LEU A 69 4.95 -12.05 2.36
CA LEU A 69 5.33 -10.91 1.53
C LEU A 69 4.27 -9.81 1.64
N ALA A 70 4.70 -8.56 1.78
CA ALA A 70 3.82 -7.41 1.69
C ALA A 70 4.39 -6.41 0.67
N ILE A 71 3.54 -5.88 -0.20
CA ILE A 71 3.90 -4.89 -1.23
C ILE A 71 3.01 -3.66 -1.01
N ALA A 72 3.58 -2.47 -0.92
CA ALA A 72 2.83 -1.23 -0.77
C ALA A 72 3.30 -0.16 -1.76
N PHE A 73 2.42 0.81 -2.01
CA PHE A 73 2.71 2.00 -2.80
C PHE A 73 1.76 3.14 -2.41
N GLY A 74 2.08 4.33 -2.91
CA GLY A 74 1.23 5.51 -2.82
C GLY A 74 1.99 6.70 -2.27
N MET A 75 1.28 7.77 -1.92
CA MET A 75 1.86 8.92 -1.24
C MET A 75 1.00 9.24 -0.02
N PRO A 76 1.57 9.30 1.19
CA PRO A 76 0.82 9.73 2.36
C PRO A 76 0.39 11.18 2.16
N PHE A 77 -0.79 11.54 2.67
CA PHE A 77 -1.15 12.95 2.74
C PHE A 77 -0.31 13.67 3.78
N ASP A 78 0.21 14.84 3.42
CA ASP A 78 0.67 15.76 4.43
C ASP A 78 -0.57 16.30 5.17
N ALA A 79 -0.74 15.90 6.42
CA ALA A 79 -1.84 16.37 7.25
C ALA A 79 -1.85 17.91 7.34
N GLY A 80 -0.69 18.56 7.23
CA GLY A 80 -0.57 20.01 7.20
C GLY A 80 -1.25 20.68 6.00
N GLU A 81 -1.46 19.97 4.90
CA GLU A 81 -2.13 20.51 3.71
C GLU A 81 -3.67 20.49 3.81
N PHE A 82 -4.26 19.75 4.76
CA PHE A 82 -5.71 19.63 4.89
C PHE A 82 -6.33 20.60 5.91
N PHE A 83 -5.53 21.10 6.86
CA PHE A 83 -5.99 21.99 7.92
C PHE A 83 -5.42 23.39 7.70
N ASP A 84 -5.97 24.11 6.71
CA ASP A 84 -5.50 25.45 6.33
C ASP A 84 -5.64 26.51 7.45
N ASP A 85 -6.47 26.29 8.48
CA ASP A 85 -6.86 27.34 9.45
C ASP A 85 -7.06 26.89 10.92
N GLU A 86 -6.84 25.61 11.29
CA GLU A 86 -6.97 25.17 12.69
C GLU A 86 -5.59 25.15 13.38
N GLU A 87 -5.47 25.85 14.50
CA GLU A 87 -4.21 25.92 15.25
C GLU A 87 -3.74 24.49 15.60
N PRO A 88 -2.45 24.17 15.33
CA PRO A 88 -1.90 22.81 15.32
C PRO A 88 -1.77 22.14 16.70
N ASP A 89 -2.51 22.61 17.70
CA ASP A 89 -2.34 22.22 19.11
C ASP A 89 -2.80 20.78 19.40
N GLU A 90 -3.49 20.12 18.46
CA GLU A 90 -3.81 18.68 18.48
C GLU A 90 -3.46 17.96 17.17
N LEU A 91 -2.50 18.47 16.38
CA LEU A 91 -1.97 17.68 15.25
C LEU A 91 -1.39 16.39 15.83
N VAL A 92 -2.01 15.26 15.45
CA VAL A 92 -1.48 13.93 15.72
C VAL A 92 -0.02 13.94 15.28
N GLU A 93 0.92 13.74 16.22
CA GLU A 93 2.34 13.64 15.89
C GLU A 93 2.47 12.66 14.72
N ALA A 94 2.91 13.16 13.57
CA ALA A 94 3.03 12.36 12.37
C ALA A 94 3.95 11.17 12.67
N ASP A 95 3.50 9.96 12.33
CA ASP A 95 4.28 8.73 12.50
C ASP A 95 5.69 8.97 11.89
N PRO A 96 6.78 8.85 12.67
CA PRO A 96 8.12 9.11 12.18
C PRO A 96 8.47 8.37 10.89
N ALA A 97 7.91 7.17 10.69
CA ALA A 97 8.10 6.42 9.46
C ALA A 97 7.48 7.17 8.26
N ILE A 98 6.30 7.76 8.43
CA ILE A 98 5.61 8.50 7.38
C ILE A 98 6.37 9.77 7.00
N ASN A 99 6.99 10.47 7.96
CA ASN A 99 7.84 11.62 7.65
C ASN A 99 8.99 11.24 6.72
N LYS A 100 9.61 10.07 6.91
CA LYS A 100 10.64 9.58 5.99
C LYS A 100 10.10 9.34 4.59
N LEU A 101 8.89 8.81 4.47
CA LEU A 101 8.24 8.62 3.18
C LEU A 101 7.94 9.95 2.48
N LEU A 102 7.51 10.97 3.22
CA LEU A 102 7.33 12.35 2.71
C LEU A 102 8.66 12.99 2.27
N GLU A 103 9.76 12.65 2.93
CA GLU A 103 11.12 13.05 2.57
C GLU A 103 11.76 12.20 1.45
N GLU A 104 10.98 11.32 0.80
CA GLU A 104 11.41 10.33 -0.19
C GLU A 104 12.45 9.29 0.31
N ASP A 105 12.65 9.16 1.62
CA ASP A 105 13.48 8.13 2.26
C ASP A 105 12.70 6.81 2.42
N ILE A 106 12.45 6.15 1.28
CA ILE A 106 11.74 4.86 1.22
C ILE A 106 12.48 3.78 2.02
N THR A 107 13.82 3.78 2.00
CA THR A 107 14.61 2.79 2.74
C THR A 107 14.42 2.97 4.25
N GLY A 108 14.54 4.20 4.75
CA GLY A 108 14.32 4.50 6.16
C GLY A 108 12.86 4.27 6.60
N PHE A 109 11.88 4.50 5.73
CA PHE A 109 10.49 4.13 5.98
C PHE A 109 10.33 2.61 6.19
N LEU A 110 10.88 1.80 5.28
CA LEU A 110 10.80 0.35 5.38
C LEU A 110 11.56 -0.18 6.61
N GLU A 111 12.70 0.39 6.95
CA GLU A 111 13.47 0.08 8.16
C GLU A 111 12.63 0.25 9.43
N ASP A 112 11.91 1.38 9.57
CA ASP A 112 11.11 1.68 10.76
C ASP A 112 9.91 0.74 10.92
N ILE A 113 9.28 0.35 9.82
CA ILE A 113 8.09 -0.51 9.89
C ILE A 113 8.44 -1.99 9.99
N ALA A 114 9.68 -2.40 9.69
CA ALA A 114 10.10 -3.79 9.69
C ALA A 114 9.88 -4.50 11.04
N GLU A 115 9.99 -3.78 12.16
CA GLU A 115 9.72 -4.32 13.50
C GLU A 115 8.24 -4.72 13.69
N LYS A 116 7.32 -4.00 13.04
CA LYS A 116 5.87 -4.25 13.06
C LYS A 116 5.44 -5.34 12.06
N TRP A 117 6.35 -5.76 11.19
CA TRP A 117 6.18 -6.81 10.18
C TRP A 117 7.15 -7.99 10.41
N PRO A 118 7.06 -8.69 11.56
CA PRO A 118 8.07 -9.68 11.92
C PRO A 118 8.08 -10.87 10.96
N SER A 119 9.24 -11.09 10.32
CA SER A 119 9.46 -12.23 9.41
C SER A 119 8.72 -12.12 8.09
N TRP A 120 8.33 -10.91 7.72
CA TRP A 120 7.82 -10.58 6.40
C TRP A 120 8.92 -9.97 5.55
N LYS A 121 8.88 -10.24 4.25
CA LYS A 121 9.53 -9.40 3.24
C LYS A 121 8.58 -8.23 2.94
N ILE A 122 9.03 -7.00 3.18
CA ILE A 122 8.27 -5.80 2.86
C ILE A 122 8.89 -5.11 1.64
N VAL A 123 8.04 -4.67 0.73
CA VAL A 123 8.43 -4.08 -0.55
C VAL A 123 7.63 -2.81 -0.76
N TRP A 124 8.32 -1.74 -1.11
CA TRP A 124 7.72 -0.54 -1.68
C TRP A 124 7.91 -0.56 -3.19
N ASP A 125 6.83 -0.47 -3.96
CA ASP A 125 6.86 -0.63 -5.41
C ASP A 125 6.03 0.43 -6.13
N GLU A 126 6.69 1.43 -6.70
CA GLU A 126 6.03 2.55 -7.38
C GLU A 126 5.27 2.16 -8.66
N ARG A 127 5.41 0.90 -9.13
CA ARG A 127 4.56 0.35 -10.19
C ARG A 127 3.12 0.13 -9.72
N GLY A 128 2.84 0.31 -8.43
CA GLY A 128 1.50 0.32 -7.86
C GLY A 128 0.74 -0.98 -8.07
N VAL A 129 -0.52 -0.88 -8.52
CA VAL A 129 -1.37 -2.05 -8.80
C VAL A 129 -0.80 -2.98 -9.86
N ASP A 130 0.09 -2.52 -10.75
CA ASP A 130 0.79 -3.40 -11.69
C ASP A 130 1.75 -4.35 -10.98
N ALA A 131 2.37 -3.91 -9.88
CA ALA A 131 3.19 -4.78 -9.04
C ALA A 131 2.34 -5.91 -8.42
N PHE A 132 1.10 -5.59 -8.02
CA PHE A 132 0.16 -6.58 -7.50
C PHE A 132 -0.23 -7.58 -8.59
N ALA A 133 -0.56 -7.09 -9.78
CA ALA A 133 -0.89 -7.93 -10.93
C ALA A 133 0.27 -8.86 -11.32
N LEU A 134 1.50 -8.34 -11.32
CA LEU A 134 2.70 -9.14 -11.57
C LEU A 134 2.89 -10.23 -10.51
N HIS A 135 2.69 -9.88 -9.23
CA HIS A 135 2.79 -10.84 -8.13
C HIS A 135 1.72 -11.95 -8.24
N LEU A 136 0.46 -11.60 -8.45
CA LEU A 136 -0.64 -12.56 -8.66
C LEU A 136 -0.36 -13.51 -9.83
N LYS A 137 0.12 -12.97 -10.96
CA LYS A 137 0.52 -13.76 -12.13
C LYS A 137 1.67 -14.70 -11.82
N SER A 138 2.69 -14.25 -11.09
CA SER A 138 3.83 -15.10 -10.68
C SER A 138 3.40 -16.27 -9.78
N ARG A 139 2.32 -16.06 -9.01
CA ARG A 139 1.72 -17.06 -8.12
C ARG A 139 0.69 -17.96 -8.82
N ASN A 140 0.41 -17.74 -10.10
CA ASN A 140 -0.69 -18.37 -10.85
C ASN A 140 -2.06 -18.21 -10.15
N ILE A 141 -2.32 -17.02 -9.58
CA ILE A 141 -3.59 -16.67 -8.95
C ILE A 141 -4.42 -15.85 -9.94
N ASP A 142 -5.63 -16.32 -10.24
CA ASP A 142 -6.55 -15.73 -11.21
C ASP A 142 -7.91 -15.34 -10.58
N SER A 143 -8.04 -15.40 -9.25
CA SER A 143 -9.27 -15.06 -8.53
C SER A 143 -9.60 -13.56 -8.52
N VAL A 144 -8.67 -12.71 -8.96
CA VAL A 144 -8.82 -11.26 -9.09
C VAL A 144 -8.41 -10.88 -10.52
N LYS A 145 -9.24 -10.12 -11.22
CA LYS A 145 -8.93 -9.58 -12.55
C LYS A 145 -7.92 -8.45 -12.44
N THR A 146 -7.01 -8.39 -13.39
CA THR A 146 -5.98 -7.37 -13.46
C THR A 146 -6.00 -6.71 -14.82
N ALA A 147 -5.71 -5.41 -14.85
CA ALA A 147 -5.48 -4.69 -16.09
C ALA A 147 -4.13 -5.10 -16.73
N GLU A 148 -3.94 -4.76 -17.99
CA GLU A 148 -2.61 -4.82 -18.60
C GLU A 148 -1.69 -3.78 -17.93
N PRO A 149 -0.39 -4.08 -17.76
CA PRO A 149 0.54 -3.14 -17.16
C PRO A 149 0.53 -1.78 -17.87
N SER A 150 0.42 -0.72 -17.09
CA SER A 150 0.21 0.67 -17.55
C SER A 150 1.09 1.70 -16.84
N HIS A 151 1.91 1.31 -15.86
CA HIS A 151 2.88 2.19 -15.20
C HIS A 151 3.87 2.81 -16.22
N PRO A 152 4.33 4.05 -15.99
CA PRO A 152 5.32 4.70 -16.83
C PRO A 152 6.66 3.94 -16.92
N ALA A 153 7.39 4.12 -18.02
CA ALA A 153 8.67 3.43 -18.22
C ALA A 153 9.77 3.93 -17.26
N GLU A 154 9.60 5.14 -16.74
CA GLU A 154 10.49 5.84 -15.81
C GLU A 154 10.21 5.53 -14.33
N THR A 155 9.21 4.70 -14.02
CA THR A 155 8.90 4.29 -12.65
C THR A 155 10.14 3.70 -11.95
N LYS A 156 10.41 4.15 -10.72
CA LYS A 156 11.58 3.70 -9.96
C LYS A 156 11.51 2.19 -9.68
N GLU A 157 12.67 1.56 -9.53
CA GLU A 157 12.74 0.16 -9.14
C GLU A 157 12.18 -0.05 -7.72
N ALA A 158 11.60 -1.22 -7.49
CA ALA A 158 11.07 -1.59 -6.19
C ALA A 158 12.18 -1.61 -5.12
N VAL A 159 11.90 -1.00 -3.97
CA VAL A 159 12.77 -1.05 -2.80
C VAL A 159 12.24 -2.14 -1.89
N SER A 160 13.09 -3.08 -1.51
CA SER A 160 12.69 -4.14 -0.58
C SER A 160 13.58 -4.12 0.64
N TYR A 161 12.98 -4.27 1.82
CA TYR A 161 13.72 -4.52 3.03
C TYR A 161 13.71 -6.03 3.31
N PRO A 162 14.88 -6.70 3.19
CA PRO A 162 14.98 -8.11 3.52
C PRO A 162 14.92 -8.31 5.03
N LYS A 163 14.51 -9.50 5.44
CA LYS A 163 14.88 -10.04 6.75
C LYS A 163 15.79 -11.24 6.58
#